data_AF-A0A4Q4CPM3-F1
#
_entry.id   AF-A0A4Q4CPM3-F1
#
_cell.length_a   1.000
_cell.length_b   1.000
_cell.length_c   1.000
_cell.angle_alpha   90.00
_cell.angle_beta   90.00
_cell.angle_gamma   90.00
#
_symmetry.space_group_name_H-M   'P 1'
#
loop_
_entity.id
_entity.type
_entity.pdbx_description
1 polymer ?
#
loop_
_entity_poly.entity_id
_entity_poly.type
_entity_poly.pdbx_seq_one_letter_code
_entity_poly.pdbx_strand_id
1 'polypeptide(L)' 'MTEPGPEEIAAFAARHGLAGLTPAQLARMAELARTVAETAAGLPRVTDKFVEPMPVFRVRG' A
#
# COMPACT_ATOMS: atom_id res chain seq x y z
N MET A 1 9.36 3.12 12.09
CA MET A 1 9.28 2.97 10.62
C MET A 1 10.26 3.97 10.04
N THR A 2 11.23 3.51 9.27
CA THR A 2 12.14 4.41 8.55
C THR A 2 11.36 5.00 7.38
N GLU A 3 11.31 6.33 7.28
CA GLU A 3 10.71 6.98 6.11
C GLU A 3 11.51 6.61 4.86
N PRO A 4 10.85 6.22 3.76
CA PRO A 4 11.57 5.88 2.54
C PRO A 4 12.29 7.11 2.01
N GLY A 5 13.59 6.95 1.75
CA GLY A 5 14.43 8.00 1.19
C GLY A 5 13.97 8.40 -0.21
N PRO A 6 14.34 9.60 -0.70
CA PRO A 6 13.95 10.10 -2.02
C PRO A 6 14.30 9.13 -3.16
N GLU A 7 15.44 8.45 -3.04
CA GLU A 7 15.92 7.46 -4.01
C GLU A 7 15.05 6.20 -4.06
N GLU A 8 14.52 5.77 -2.91
CA GLU A 8 13.65 4.59 -2.82
C GLU A 8 12.29 4.86 -3.47
N ILE A 9 11.77 6.09 -3.34
CA ILE A 9 10.53 6.54 -3.96
C ILE A 9 10.71 6.67 -5.48
N ALA A 10 11.84 7.21 -5.93
CA ALA A 10 12.17 7.28 -7.35
C ALA A 10 12.29 5.87 -7.97
N ALA A 11 12.98 4.95 -7.29
CA ALA A 11 13.10 3.56 -7.72
C ALA A 11 11.76 2.83 -7.73
N PHE A 12 10.89 3.09 -6.75
CA PHE A 12 9.51 2.60 -6.74
C PHE A 12 8.73 3.14 -7.94
N ALA A 13 8.73 4.45 -8.15
CA ALA A 13 8.03 5.09 -9.27
C ALA A 13 8.48 4.50 -10.61
N ALA A 14 9.77 4.34 -10.83
CA ALA A 14 10.32 3.75 -12.05
C ALA A 14 9.82 2.31 -12.29
N ARG A 15 9.81 1.46 -11.26
CA ARG A 15 9.30 0.06 -11.35
C ARG A 15 7.83 -0.01 -11.76
N HIS A 16 7.06 1.04 -11.47
CA HIS A 16 5.64 1.13 -11.80
C HIS A 16 5.34 2.01 -13.04
N GLY A 17 6.35 2.29 -13.86
CA GLY A 17 6.17 3.04 -15.12
C GLY A 17 6.08 4.55 -14.95
N LEU A 18 6.41 5.09 -13.77
CA LEU A 18 6.35 6.51 -13.43
C LEU A 18 7.74 7.17 -13.44
N ALA A 19 8.64 6.75 -14.33
CA ALA A 19 10.03 7.24 -14.36
C ALA A 19 10.14 8.73 -14.77
N GLY A 20 9.09 9.33 -15.35
CA GLY A 20 9.08 10.72 -15.81
C GLY A 20 8.61 11.75 -14.77
N LEU A 21 8.43 11.36 -13.50
CA LEU A 21 7.97 12.28 -12.47
C LEU A 21 9.03 13.33 -12.12
N THR A 22 8.58 14.57 -11.93
CA THR A 22 9.45 15.65 -11.46
C THR A 22 9.83 15.46 -9.98
N PRO A 23 10.92 16.09 -9.50
CA PRO A 23 11.29 16.03 -8.09
C PRO A 23 10.16 16.48 -7.14
N ALA A 24 9.37 17.48 -7.54
CA ALA A 24 8.22 17.94 -6.76
C ALA A 24 7.10 16.88 -6.68
N GLN A 25 6.86 16.14 -7.77
CA GLN A 25 5.88 15.05 -7.78
C GLN A 25 6.34 13.86 -6.92
N LEU A 26 7.63 13.52 -6.96
CA LEU A 26 8.22 12.49 -6.08
C LEU A 26 8.12 12.90 -4.60
N ALA A 27 8.40 14.17 -4.28
CA ALA A 27 8.23 14.69 -2.92
C ALA A 27 6.76 14.61 -2.46
N ARG A 28 5.80 14.92 -3.33
CA ARG A 28 4.37 14.78 -3.02
C ARG A 28 3.98 13.32 -2.79
N MET A 29 4.53 12.37 -3.55
CA MET A 29 4.32 10.94 -3.31
C MET A 29 4.84 10.51 -1.93
N ALA A 30 6.01 11.00 -1.51
CA ALA A 30 6.57 10.74 -0.20
C ALA A 30 5.62 11.18 0.93
N GLU A 31 5.12 12.41 0.80
CA GLU A 31 4.17 12.99 1.76
C GLU A 31 2.89 12.14 1.84
N LEU A 32 2.32 11.76 0.70
CA LEU A 32 1.13 10.91 0.65
C LEU A 32 1.37 9.54 1.28
N ALA A 33 2.51 8.91 1.00
CA ALA A 33 2.87 7.61 1.58
C ALA A 33 2.96 7.70 3.11
N ARG A 34 3.55 8.78 3.64
CA ARG A 34 3.60 9.04 5.09
C ARG A 34 2.20 9.21 5.67
N THR A 35 1.36 10.06 5.07
CA THR A 35 -0.03 10.27 5.54
C THR A 35 -0.84 8.98 5.54
N VAL A 36 -0.72 8.17 4.48
CA VAL A 36 -1.41 6.87 4.40
C VAL A 36 -0.93 5.94 5.51
N ALA A 37 0.39 5.88 5.76
CA ALA A 37 0.95 5.01 6.80
C ALA A 37 0.51 5.44 8.21
N GLU A 38 0.53 6.74 8.50
CA GLU A 38 0.03 7.32 9.76
C GLU A 38 -1.46 7.02 9.95
N THR A 39 -2.26 7.24 8.90
CA THR A 39 -3.70 6.96 8.93
C THR A 39 -3.97 5.47 9.15
N ALA A 40 -3.28 4.59 8.43
CA ALA A 40 -3.43 3.15 8.53
C ALA A 40 -3.04 2.60 9.91
N ALA A 41 -2.09 3.23 10.60
CA ALA A 41 -1.70 2.85 11.95
C ALA A 41 -2.81 3.13 12.99
N GLY A 42 -3.64 4.15 12.74
CA GLY A 42 -4.76 4.51 13.62
C GLY A 42 -6.07 3.75 13.32
N LEU A 43 -6.16 3.07 12.18
CA LEU A 43 -7.35 2.31 11.82
C LEU A 43 -7.37 0.96 12.56
N PRO A 44 -8.50 0.57 13.18
CA PRO A 44 -8.65 -0.77 13.73
C PRO A 44 -8.46 -1.78 12.59
N ARG A 45 -7.47 -2.67 12.74
CA ARG A 45 -7.30 -3.78 11.80
C ARG A 45 -8.50 -4.70 11.93
N VAL A 46 -9.39 -4.65 10.95
CA VAL A 46 -10.47 -5.64 10.84
C VAL A 46 -9.80 -6.98 10.65
N THR A 47 -9.97 -7.90 11.61
CA THR A 47 -9.59 -9.30 11.46
C THR A 47 -10.22 -9.80 10.17
N ASP A 48 -9.36 -10.32 9.29
CA ASP A 48 -9.68 -10.65 7.93
C ASP A 48 -10.98 -11.48 7.82
N LYS A 49 -11.88 -11.04 6.91
CA LYS A 49 -13.09 -11.78 6.51
C LYS A 49 -12.80 -13.17 5.92
N PHE A 50 -11.53 -13.48 5.63
CA PHE A 50 -11.06 -14.80 5.22
C PHE A 50 -10.66 -15.73 6.38
N VAL A 51 -10.83 -15.32 7.65
CA VAL A 51 -10.59 -16.22 8.80
C VAL A 51 -11.76 -17.19 9.02
N GLU A 52 -12.96 -16.89 8.52
CA GLU A 52 -14.02 -17.89 8.45
C GLU A 52 -13.89 -18.63 7.09
N PRO A 53 -13.54 -19.93 7.07
CA PRO A 53 -13.46 -20.65 5.81
C PRO A 53 -14.84 -20.63 5.16
N MET A 54 -14.93 -20.15 3.90
CA MET A 54 -16.17 -20.23 3.13
C MET A 54 -16.72 -21.67 3.22
N PRO A 55 -17.96 -21.88 3.69
CA PRO A 55 -18.56 -23.19 3.66
C PRO A 55 -18.80 -23.58 2.20
N VAL A 56 -17.92 -24.44 1.67
CA VAL A 56 -18.12 -25.08 0.37
C VAL A 56 -19.21 -26.14 0.55
N PHE A 57 -20.45 -25.79 0.22
CA PHE A 57 -21.53 -26.76 0.11
C PHE A 57 -21.25 -27.69 -1.08
N ARG A 58 -21.01 -28.97 -0.80
CA ARG A 58 -20.94 -30.00 -1.85
C ARG A 58 -22.35 -30.42 -2.23
N VAL A 59 -22.72 -30.22 -3.49
CA VAL A 59 -23.93 -30.82 -4.07
C VAL A 59 -23.63 -32.30 -4.32
N ARG A 60 -24.40 -33.20 -3.70
CA ARG A 60 -24.36 -34.64 -4.03
C ARG A 60 -25.19 -34.85 -5.29
N GLY A 61 -24.56 -35.38 -6.33
CA GLY A 61 -25.23 -36.11 -7.41
C GLY A 61 -25.46 -37.56 -7.02
#